data_AF-A0A6N8UE55-F1
#
_entry.id   AF-A0A6N8UE55-F1
#
_cell.length_a   1.000
_cell.length_b   1.000
_cell.length_c   1.000
_cell.angle_alpha   90.00
_cell.angle_beta   90.00
_cell.angle_gamma   90.00
#
_symmetry.space_group_name_H-M   'P 1'
#
loop_
_entity.id
_entity.type
_entity.pdbx_description
1 polymer ?
#
loop_
_entity_poly.entity_id
_entity_poly.type
_entity_poly.pdbx_seq_one_letter_code
_entity_poly.pdbx_strand_id
1 'polypeptide(L)'
;MTKEESIGFELVGISTEEFAILAESTAVDDAYELKTGISFKIDDRKHQIGCFVSFMIEKDLEKLLKLKVGCHFIIKLENWNSFINDNDMIIPKGFASHLAMLTVGTARGVYHSKTEHTAFNNFVIPTINVSKFFDSDLILNLKDEEE
;
A
#
# COMPACT_ATOMS: atom_id res chain seq x y z
N MET A 1 -27.89 -9.20 -15.05
CA MET A 1 -26.44 -9.00 -14.96
C MET A 1 -26.19 -7.53 -15.23
N THR A 2 -26.04 -6.73 -14.18
CA THR A 2 -25.61 -5.33 -14.30
C THR A 2 -24.17 -5.34 -14.79
N LYS A 3 -23.91 -4.59 -15.86
CA LYS A 3 -22.58 -4.43 -16.46
C LYS A 3 -21.69 -3.81 -15.37
N GLU A 4 -20.74 -4.57 -14.82
CA GLU A 4 -19.69 -3.97 -13.99
C GLU A 4 -18.93 -3.00 -14.89
N GLU A 5 -19.14 -1.70 -14.71
CA GLU A 5 -18.36 -0.69 -15.40
C GLU A 5 -16.91 -0.85 -14.94
N SER A 6 -16.02 -1.18 -15.87
CA SER A 6 -14.60 -1.34 -15.54
C SER A 6 -14.03 0.01 -15.13
N ILE A 7 -13.56 0.12 -13.89
CA ILE A 7 -12.86 1.33 -13.42
C ILE A 7 -11.56 1.45 -14.22
N GLY A 8 -11.41 2.55 -14.96
CA GLY A 8 -10.20 2.84 -15.71
C GLY A 8 -9.16 3.53 -14.83
N PHE A 9 -7.98 2.93 -14.73
CA PHE A 9 -6.86 3.46 -13.96
C PHE A 9 -5.52 3.06 -14.56
N GLU A 10 -4.46 3.81 -14.25
CA GLU A 10 -3.10 3.56 -14.69
C GLU A 10 -2.11 3.75 -13.52
N LEU A 11 -1.14 2.83 -13.37
CA LEU A 11 -0.03 2.98 -12.43
C LEU A 11 1.01 3.94 -13.05
N VAL A 12 1.14 5.13 -12.49
CA VAL A 12 2.02 6.19 -13.04
C VAL A 12 3.30 6.40 -12.24
N GLY A 13 3.39 5.82 -11.04
CA GLY A 13 4.57 5.99 -10.19
C GLY A 13 4.70 4.93 -9.11
N ILE A 14 5.95 4.60 -8.79
CA ILE A 14 6.34 3.77 -7.65
C ILE A 14 7.38 4.56 -6.86
N SER A 15 7.21 4.65 -5.54
CA SER A 15 8.13 5.36 -4.65
C SER A 15 8.49 4.50 -3.45
N THR A 16 9.76 4.56 -3.02
CA THR A 16 10.18 4.07 -1.68
C THR A 16 10.13 5.25 -0.74
N GLU A 17 9.11 5.30 0.11
CA GLU A 17 8.89 6.38 1.07
C GLU A 17 9.84 6.26 2.27
N GLU A 18 10.06 5.04 2.73
CA GLU A 18 10.94 4.74 3.86
C GLU A 18 11.64 3.42 3.62
N PHE A 19 12.94 3.37 3.90
CA PHE A 19 13.69 2.12 4.00
C PHE A 19 14.79 2.28 5.04
N ALA A 20 14.78 1.42 6.05
CA ALA A 20 15.82 1.40 7.06
C ALA A 20 16.03 -0.03 7.56
N ILE A 21 17.29 -0.46 7.55
CA ILE A 21 17.77 -1.57 8.36
C ILE A 21 18.20 -0.97 9.70
N LEU A 22 17.55 -1.41 10.78
CA LEU A 22 17.69 -0.83 12.11
C LEU A 22 18.59 -1.67 13.03
N ALA A 23 18.84 -2.93 12.66
CA ALA A 23 19.72 -3.85 13.38
C ALA A 23 20.94 -4.22 12.52
N GLU A 24 22.11 -4.42 13.16
CA GLU A 24 23.36 -4.75 12.46
C GLU A 24 23.49 -6.24 12.11
N SER A 25 22.81 -7.13 12.85
CA SER A 25 22.80 -8.56 12.57
C SER A 25 21.48 -9.19 13.00
N THR A 26 21.03 -10.21 12.27
CA THR A 26 19.86 -10.99 12.65
C THR A 26 20.24 -12.47 12.69
N ALA A 27 20.10 -13.08 13.87
CA ALA A 27 20.00 -14.53 13.95
C ALA A 27 18.67 -14.92 13.28
N VAL A 28 18.77 -15.54 12.10
CA VAL A 28 17.65 -15.89 11.21
C VAL A 28 16.73 -16.97 11.83
N ASP A 29 17.18 -17.64 12.90
CA ASP A 29 16.58 -18.88 13.43
C ASP A 29 15.42 -18.69 14.41
N ASP A 30 15.06 -17.45 14.76
CA ASP A 30 13.99 -17.19 15.73
C ASP A 30 12.74 -16.62 15.07
N ALA A 31 11.58 -16.87 15.69
CA ALA A 31 10.31 -16.31 15.27
C ALA A 31 10.37 -14.77 15.20
N TYR A 32 9.86 -14.21 14.10
CA TYR A 32 9.72 -12.77 13.89
C TYR A 32 8.25 -12.41 13.68
N GLU A 33 7.91 -11.17 14.01
CA GLU A 33 6.61 -10.58 13.71
C GLU A 33 6.71 -9.70 12.47
N LEU A 34 5.76 -9.84 11.55
CA LEU A 34 5.60 -8.93 10.42
C LEU A 34 4.34 -8.09 10.62
N LYS A 35 4.52 -6.79 10.83
CA LYS A 35 3.42 -5.82 10.81
C LYS A 35 3.28 -5.26 9.41
N THR A 36 2.07 -5.35 8.87
CA THR A 36 1.71 -4.79 7.56
C THR A 36 0.71 -3.66 7.73
N GLY A 37 1.02 -2.50 7.17
CA GLY A 37 0.10 -1.35 7.11
C GLY A 37 -0.30 -1.05 5.66
N ILE A 38 -1.53 -0.59 5.47
CA ILE A 38 -2.04 -0.09 4.19
C ILE A 38 -2.73 1.25 4.46
N SER A 39 -2.40 2.27 3.67
CA SER A 39 -3.00 3.61 3.78
C SER A 39 -3.17 4.24 2.40
N PHE A 40 -4.12 5.15 2.27
CA PHE A 40 -4.43 5.83 1.01
C PHE A 40 -4.34 7.36 1.15
N LYS A 41 -4.05 8.04 0.05
CA LYS A 41 -4.11 9.50 -0.12
C LYS A 41 -4.69 9.84 -1.50
N ILE A 42 -5.18 11.06 -1.69
CA ILE A 42 -5.88 11.45 -2.93
C ILE A 42 -5.52 12.87 -3.40
N ASP A 43 -4.80 12.98 -4.52
CA ASP A 43 -4.59 14.29 -5.16
C ASP A 43 -5.75 14.59 -6.11
N ASP A 44 -6.73 15.36 -5.64
CA ASP A 44 -7.94 15.72 -6.41
C ASP A 44 -7.60 16.50 -7.69
N ARG A 45 -6.57 17.35 -7.66
CA ARG A 45 -6.17 18.13 -8.84
C ARG A 45 -5.64 17.25 -9.97
N LYS A 46 -5.06 16.10 -9.62
CA LYS A 46 -4.50 15.14 -10.59
C LYS A 46 -5.39 13.91 -10.80
N HIS A 47 -6.53 13.82 -10.11
CA HIS A 47 -7.37 12.62 -10.05
C HIS A 47 -6.56 11.36 -9.72
N GLN A 48 -5.67 11.47 -8.73
CA GLN A 48 -4.71 10.45 -8.40
C GLN A 48 -5.00 9.83 -7.04
N ILE A 49 -4.97 8.49 -6.96
CA ILE A 49 -5.00 7.74 -5.71
C ILE A 49 -3.58 7.23 -5.42
N GLY A 50 -3.03 7.59 -4.27
CA GLY A 50 -1.81 7.00 -3.73
C GLY A 50 -2.16 5.86 -2.78
N CYS A 51 -1.70 4.64 -3.05
CA CYS A 51 -1.78 3.53 -2.11
C CYS A 51 -0.39 3.26 -1.53
N PHE A 52 -0.28 3.19 -0.21
CA PHE A 52 0.99 3.01 0.48
C PHE A 52 0.94 1.77 1.36
N VAL A 53 1.92 0.89 1.18
CA VAL A 53 2.09 -0.33 1.98
C VAL A 53 3.35 -0.20 2.83
N SER A 54 3.25 -0.53 4.11
CA SER A 54 4.39 -0.62 5.01
C SER A 54 4.60 -2.03 5.53
N PHE A 55 5.87 -2.42 5.64
CA PHE A 55 6.31 -3.63 6.32
C PHE A 55 7.24 -3.24 7.46
N MET A 56 6.98 -3.78 8.65
CA MET A 56 7.85 -3.65 9.80
C MET A 56 8.12 -5.04 10.35
N ILE A 57 9.40 -5.42 10.34
CA ILE A 57 9.88 -6.70 10.88
C ILE A 57 10.37 -6.42 12.29
N GLU A 58 9.79 -7.15 13.26
CA GLU A 58 10.14 -7.06 14.66
C GLU A 58 10.53 -8.42 15.22
N LYS A 59 11.43 -8.44 16.19
CA LYS A 59 11.80 -9.63 16.97
C LYS A 59 12.02 -9.21 18.41
N ASP A 60 11.40 -9.90 19.36
CA ASP A 60 11.48 -9.56 20.79
C ASP A 60 11.21 -8.07 21.08
N LEU A 61 10.25 -7.48 20.34
CA LEU A 61 9.88 -6.06 20.35
C LEU A 61 10.93 -5.08 19.78
N GLU A 62 12.08 -5.57 19.32
CA GLU A 62 13.08 -4.79 18.60
C GLU A 62 12.70 -4.68 17.12
N LYS A 63 12.74 -3.45 16.59
CA LYS A 63 12.48 -3.19 15.17
C LYS A 63 13.75 -3.48 14.38
N LEU A 64 13.67 -4.42 13.45
CA LEU A 64 14.81 -4.88 12.66
C LEU A 64 14.89 -4.17 11.31
N LEU A 65 13.73 -4.01 10.67
CA LEU A 65 13.64 -3.40 9.34
C LEU A 65 12.29 -2.69 9.18
N LYS A 66 12.32 -1.53 8.53
CA LYS A 66 11.13 -0.79 8.10
C LYS A 66 11.22 -0.54 6.60
N LEU A 67 10.12 -0.80 5.89
CA LEU A 67 9.92 -0.44 4.49
C LEU A 67 8.55 0.21 4.34
N LYS A 68 8.46 1.28 3.56
CA LYS A 68 7.19 1.84 3.08
C LYS A 68 7.31 2.16 1.59
N VAL A 69 6.37 1.66 0.81
CA VAL A 69 6.33 1.81 -0.65
C VAL A 69 4.98 2.38 -1.06
N GLY A 70 5.00 3.36 -1.95
CA GLY A 70 3.82 3.96 -2.57
C GLY A 70 3.67 3.52 -4.03
N CYS A 71 2.45 3.19 -4.42
CA CYS A 71 2.03 3.13 -5.82
C CYS A 71 1.01 4.25 -6.08
N HIS A 72 1.21 5.00 -7.15
CA HIS A 72 0.40 6.16 -7.51
C HIS A 72 -0.39 5.85 -8.77
N PHE A 73 -1.71 5.98 -8.70
CA PHE A 73 -2.61 5.60 -9.77
C PHE A 73 -3.41 6.81 -10.24
N ILE A 74 -3.36 7.12 -11.54
CA ILE A 74 -4.30 8.08 -12.14
C ILE A 74 -5.59 7.35 -12.47
N ILE A 75 -6.72 7.92 -12.07
CA ILE A 75 -8.05 7.41 -12.36
C ILE A 75 -8.65 8.21 -13.53
N LYS A 76 -9.33 7.53 -14.45
CA LYS A 76 -10.05 8.24 -15.52
C LYS A 76 -11.09 9.18 -14.90
N LEU A 77 -11.21 10.38 -15.46
CA LEU A 77 -12.10 11.44 -14.95
C LEU A 77 -13.54 10.98 -14.73
N GLU A 78 -14.08 10.16 -15.65
CA GLU A 78 -15.44 9.59 -15.54
C GLU A 78 -15.62 8.73 -14.28
N ASN A 79 -14.60 7.92 -13.93
CA ASN A 79 -14.62 7.11 -12.72
C ASN A 79 -14.29 7.94 -11.47
N TRP A 80 -13.37 8.90 -11.57
CA TRP A 80 -13.04 9.80 -10.45
C TRP A 80 -14.30 10.53 -9.96
N ASN A 81 -15.04 11.16 -10.87
CA ASN A 81 -16.28 11.87 -10.53
C ASN A 81 -17.35 10.96 -9.93
N SER A 82 -17.35 9.66 -10.28
CA SER A 82 -18.29 8.68 -9.69
C SER A 82 -17.96 8.32 -8.24
N PHE A 83 -16.74 8.60 -7.78
CA PHE A 83 -16.32 8.36 -6.39
C PHE A 83 -16.62 9.56 -5.48
N ILE A 84 -16.86 10.75 -6.03
CA ILE A 84 -17.13 11.95 -5.23
C ILE A 84 -18.57 11.92 -4.73
N ASN A 85 -18.74 12.08 -3.41
CA ASN A 85 -20.01 12.28 -2.75
C ASN A 85 -19.89 13.44 -1.74
N ASP A 86 -20.51 14.57 -2.06
CA ASP A 86 -20.39 15.83 -1.31
C ASP A 86 -18.93 16.27 -1.08
N ASN A 87 -18.41 16.10 0.14
CA ASN A 87 -17.03 16.46 0.51
C ASN A 87 -16.12 15.24 0.66
N ASP A 88 -16.62 14.04 0.37
CA ASP A 88 -15.91 12.79 0.58
C ASP A 88 -15.68 12.08 -0.75
N MET A 89 -14.55 11.39 -0.83
CA MET A 89 -14.19 10.45 -1.89
C MET A 89 -14.48 9.04 -1.39
N ILE A 90 -15.49 8.39 -1.99
CA ILE A 90 -15.92 7.03 -1.67
C ILE A 90 -15.36 6.06 -2.71
N ILE A 91 -14.29 5.37 -2.33
CA ILE A 91 -13.62 4.38 -3.18
C ILE A 91 -14.21 3.00 -2.87
N PRO A 92 -14.78 2.29 -3.86
CA PRO A 92 -15.36 0.97 -3.64
C PRO A 92 -14.35 -0.02 -3.04
N LYS A 93 -14.75 -0.80 -2.03
CA LYS A 93 -13.81 -1.68 -1.30
C LYS A 93 -13.06 -2.64 -2.21
N GLY A 94 -13.74 -3.15 -3.25
CA GLY A 94 -13.14 -4.06 -4.22
C GLY A 94 -12.03 -3.40 -5.02
N PHE A 95 -12.22 -2.13 -5.38
CA PHE A 95 -11.22 -1.35 -6.07
C PHE A 95 -10.05 -0.95 -5.15
N ALA A 96 -10.33 -0.49 -3.93
CA ALA A 96 -9.30 -0.24 -2.92
C ALA A 96 -8.44 -1.50 -2.64
N SER A 97 -9.09 -2.67 -2.51
CA SER A 97 -8.42 -3.96 -2.35
C SER A 97 -7.53 -4.31 -3.56
N HIS A 98 -7.97 -3.98 -4.78
CA HIS A 98 -7.18 -4.21 -5.98
C HIS A 98 -5.93 -3.32 -6.02
N LEU A 99 -6.05 -2.02 -5.72
CA LEU A 99 -4.89 -1.12 -5.64
C LEU A 99 -3.92 -1.56 -4.53
N ALA A 100 -4.45 -2.00 -3.39
CA ALA A 100 -3.65 -2.56 -2.31
C ALA A 100 -2.91 -3.84 -2.74
N MET A 101 -3.56 -4.74 -3.47
CA MET A 101 -2.93 -5.97 -3.99
C MET A 101 -1.71 -5.66 -4.87
N LEU A 102 -1.86 -4.70 -5.80
CA LEU A 102 -0.78 -4.26 -6.67
C LEU A 102 0.37 -3.66 -5.85
N THR A 103 0.04 -2.78 -4.91
CA THR A 103 1.03 -2.12 -4.05
C THR A 103 1.77 -3.11 -3.15
N VAL A 104 1.10 -4.11 -2.58
CA VAL A 104 1.73 -5.17 -1.78
C VAL A 104 2.71 -5.98 -2.62
N GLY A 105 2.33 -6.34 -3.86
CA GLY A 105 3.21 -7.04 -4.79
C GLY A 105 4.47 -6.21 -5.12
N THR A 106 4.28 -4.94 -5.44
CA THR A 106 5.38 -3.99 -5.70
C THR A 106 6.27 -3.81 -4.47
N ALA A 107 5.69 -3.63 -3.29
CA ALA A 107 6.44 -3.47 -2.04
C ALA A 107 7.30 -4.70 -1.74
N ARG A 108 6.80 -5.92 -2.03
CA ARG A 108 7.58 -7.16 -1.90
C ARG A 108 8.76 -7.19 -2.88
N GLY A 109 8.58 -6.73 -4.11
CA GLY A 109 9.67 -6.61 -5.10
C GLY A 109 10.74 -5.61 -4.67
N VAL A 110 10.32 -4.43 -4.19
CA VAL A 110 11.23 -3.41 -3.65
C VAL A 110 11.99 -3.95 -2.43
N TYR A 111 11.29 -4.62 -1.52
CA TYR A 111 11.90 -5.29 -0.38
C TYR A 111 13.01 -6.24 -0.83
N HIS A 112 12.69 -7.19 -1.71
CA HIS A 112 13.64 -8.17 -2.22
C HIS A 112 14.88 -7.50 -2.82
N SER A 113 14.69 -6.50 -3.69
CA SER A 113 15.79 -5.77 -4.31
C SER A 113 16.64 -4.98 -3.30
N LYS A 114 16.03 -4.39 -2.26
CA LYS A 114 16.74 -3.60 -1.23
C LYS A 114 17.49 -4.47 -0.23
N THR A 115 17.01 -5.69 0.02
CA THR A 115 17.64 -6.62 0.96
C THR A 115 18.47 -7.68 0.28
N GLU A 116 18.53 -7.71 -1.06
CA GLU A 116 19.34 -8.66 -1.81
C GLU A 116 20.79 -8.65 -1.28
N HIS A 117 21.38 -9.83 -1.15
CA HIS A 117 22.71 -10.04 -0.57
C HIS A 117 22.87 -9.63 0.92
N THR A 118 21.78 -9.37 1.64
CA THR A 118 21.80 -9.18 3.11
C THR A 118 21.10 -10.34 3.83
N ALA A 119 21.40 -10.54 5.12
CA ALA A 119 20.69 -11.51 5.95
C ALA A 119 19.18 -11.22 6.05
N PHE A 120 18.77 -9.96 5.83
CA PHE A 120 17.37 -9.57 5.90
C PHE A 120 16.53 -10.18 4.79
N ASN A 121 17.09 -10.55 3.63
CA ASN A 121 16.34 -11.21 2.55
C ASN A 121 15.76 -12.59 2.96
N ASN A 122 16.23 -13.16 4.08
CA ASN A 122 15.71 -14.41 4.61
C ASN A 122 14.37 -14.24 5.34
N PHE A 123 14.00 -13.02 5.74
CA PHE A 123 12.68 -12.78 6.30
C PHE A 123 11.65 -12.79 5.16
N VAL A 124 10.77 -13.80 5.18
CA VAL A 124 9.76 -13.97 4.15
C VAL A 124 8.59 -13.02 4.43
N ILE A 125 8.24 -12.20 3.44
CA ILE A 125 6.97 -11.48 3.41
C ILE A 125 5.92 -12.43 2.79
N PRO A 126 4.98 -12.98 3.58
CA PRO A 126 4.01 -13.95 3.09
C PRO A 126 3.03 -13.30 2.11
N THR A 127 2.21 -14.14 1.48
CA THR A 127 1.02 -13.66 0.77
C THR A 127 0.06 -13.01 1.76
N ILE A 128 -0.27 -11.75 1.52
CA ILE A 128 -1.16 -10.98 2.37
C ILE A 128 -2.53 -10.97 1.71
N ASN A 129 -3.55 -11.40 2.46
CA ASN A 129 -4.93 -11.32 1.99
C ASN A 129 -5.45 -9.88 2.18
N VAL A 130 -5.25 -9.05 1.16
CA VAL A 130 -5.65 -7.62 1.19
C VAL A 130 -7.15 -7.41 1.34
N SER A 131 -8.00 -8.38 0.97
CA SER A 131 -9.45 -8.24 1.10
C SER A 131 -9.91 -8.19 2.56
N LYS A 132 -9.07 -8.64 3.50
CA LYS A 132 -9.35 -8.59 4.94
C LYS A 132 -8.99 -7.24 5.58
N PHE A 133 -8.38 -6.31 4.83
CA PHE A 133 -8.04 -4.98 5.32
C PHE A 133 -9.19 -3.97 5.14
N PHE A 134 -10.23 -4.34 4.40
CA PHE A 134 -11.35 -3.45 4.08
C PHE A 134 -12.69 -4.14 4.39
N ASP A 135 -13.34 -3.71 5.46
CA ASP A 135 -14.69 -4.19 5.81
C ASP A 135 -15.79 -3.49 5.00
N SER A 136 -15.54 -2.23 4.60
CA SER A 136 -16.45 -1.36 3.84
C SER A 136 -15.70 -0.58 2.77
N ASP A 137 -16.44 0.25 2.02
CA ASP A 137 -15.84 1.23 1.11
C ASP A 137 -14.93 2.19 1.87
N LEU A 138 -13.87 2.64 1.19
CA LEU A 138 -12.89 3.56 1.73
C LEU A 138 -13.39 4.99 1.55
N ILE A 139 -13.50 5.73 2.65
CA ILE A 139 -13.95 7.12 2.68
C ILE A 139 -12.75 8.01 3.01
N LEU A 140 -12.42 8.94 2.11
CA LEU A 140 -11.36 9.93 2.30
C LEU A 140 -11.95 11.33 2.17
N ASN A 141 -11.63 12.23 3.10
CA ASN A 141 -12.14 13.60 3.05
C ASN A 141 -11.34 14.45 2.04
N LEU A 142 -12.02 15.22 1.19
CA LEU A 142 -11.38 16.05 0.17
C LEU A 142 -10.73 17.34 0.73
N LYS A 143 -11.01 17.73 1.99
CA LYS A 143 -10.51 18.98 2.60
C LYS A 143 -9.24 18.81 3.43
N ASP A 144 -8.82 17.58 3.71
CA ASP A 144 -7.68 17.30 4.60
C ASP A 144 -6.30 17.45 3.91
N GLU A 145 -6.22 17.88 2.65
CA GLU A 145 -4.95 18.07 1.91
C GLU A 145 -4.41 19.52 1.91
N GLU A 146 -4.94 20.42 2.75
CA GLU A 146 -4.42 21.79 2.89
C GLU A 146 -3.29 21.98 3.95
N GLU A 147 -2.78 20.92 4.59
CA GLU A 147 -1.65 21.00 5.55
C GLU A 147 -0.31 20.44 5.03
#